data_AF-A0A932M7W1-F1
#
_entry.id   AF-A0A932M7W1-F1
#
_cell.length_a   1.000
_cell.length_b   1.000
_cell.length_c   1.000
_cell.angle_alpha   90.00
_cell.angle_beta   90.00
_cell.angle_gamma   90.00
#
_symmetry.space_group_name_H-M   'P 1'
#
loop_
_entity.id
_entity.type
_entity.pdbx_description
1 polymer ?
#
loop_
_entity_poly.entity_id
_entity_poly.type
_entity_poly.pdbx_seq_one_letter_code
_entity_poly.pdbx_strand_id
1 'polypeptide(L)'
;MRRLLAVCCVVALALALPLTAAAQQTVQKKAQQKKAYKKSPKQARPRIERLACRLGTEDQHARIAVELRNGKVNRFAYYSKWKPRTCSMEVERGDAYSTWQDTGKTTVVTLFEDNGAFLIDHGRNRYHFIFREIDRMRYCGMEGKVSGSLTIFRGRPQCLLEGVMEKGEDMIEIDKPRSQTSTSK
;
A
#
# COMPACT_ATOMS: atom_id res chain seq x y z
N MET A 1 47.57 24.96 -15.64
CA MET A 1 48.38 24.05 -14.78
C MET A 1 47.90 22.62 -15.07
N ARG A 2 48.71 21.79 -15.74
CA ARG A 2 49.44 20.62 -15.18
C ARG A 2 48.47 19.57 -14.58
N ARG A 3 48.38 18.30 -15.01
CA ARG A 3 49.24 17.39 -15.79
C ARG A 3 48.42 16.17 -16.25
N LEU A 4 48.72 15.65 -17.45
CA LEU A 4 48.49 14.25 -17.85
C LEU A 4 49.31 13.31 -16.95
N LEU A 5 48.86 12.06 -16.77
CA LEU A 5 49.75 10.89 -16.65
C LEU A 5 48.99 9.61 -17.05
N ALA A 6 49.31 9.13 -18.24
CA ALA A 6 49.13 7.75 -18.67
C ALA A 6 50.33 6.92 -18.20
N VAL A 7 50.10 5.70 -17.70
CA VAL A 7 51.16 4.69 -17.59
C VAL A 7 50.57 3.31 -17.91
N CYS A 8 50.96 2.80 -19.07
CA CYS A 8 50.90 1.40 -19.47
C CYS A 8 51.84 0.55 -18.59
N CYS A 9 51.46 -0.69 -18.30
CA CYS A 9 52.43 -1.76 -18.10
C CYS A 9 51.89 -3.05 -18.75
N VAL A 10 52.68 -3.57 -19.68
CA VAL A 10 52.44 -4.78 -20.47
C VAL A 10 53.51 -5.80 -20.07
N VAL A 11 53.17 -7.08 -20.27
CA VAL A 11 54.06 -8.26 -20.47
C VAL A 11 54.56 -8.99 -19.21
N ALA A 12 54.16 -10.27 -19.07
CA ALA A 12 55.09 -11.40 -19.16
C ALA A 12 54.36 -12.76 -19.20
N LEU A 13 54.51 -13.46 -20.33
CA LEU A 13 54.30 -14.90 -20.49
C LEU A 13 55.33 -15.66 -19.64
N ALA A 14 54.90 -16.73 -18.97
CA ALA A 14 55.78 -17.83 -18.56
C ALA A 14 55.14 -19.16 -18.96
N LEU A 15 55.74 -19.81 -19.95
CA LEU A 15 55.54 -21.20 -20.34
C LEU A 15 56.35 -22.10 -19.42
N ALA A 16 55.70 -23.09 -18.79
CA ALA A 16 56.35 -24.33 -18.35
C ALA A 16 55.32 -25.46 -18.17
N LEU A 17 55.45 -26.49 -19.01
CA LEU A 17 54.91 -27.85 -18.89
C LEU A 17 56.16 -28.78 -18.93
N PRO A 18 56.12 -30.09 -18.60
CA PRO A 18 55.06 -30.95 -18.02
C PRO A 18 55.58 -31.98 -16.96
N LEU A 19 54.74 -32.98 -16.65
CA LEU A 19 55.03 -34.35 -16.17
C LEU A 19 55.24 -34.59 -14.67
N THR A 20 54.24 -35.17 -14.00
CA THR A 20 54.16 -36.61 -13.61
C THR A 20 53.11 -36.82 -12.49
N ALA A 21 52.71 -38.09 -12.31
CA ALA A 21 51.88 -38.64 -11.24
C ALA A 21 50.35 -38.70 -11.48
N ALA A 22 49.99 -39.27 -12.62
CA ALA A 22 48.78 -40.08 -12.73
C ALA A 22 48.95 -41.39 -11.91
N ALA A 23 48.67 -41.40 -10.59
CA ALA A 23 48.64 -42.66 -9.81
C ALA A 23 48.00 -42.62 -8.40
N GLN A 24 47.19 -41.62 -8.00
CA GLN A 24 46.63 -41.57 -6.63
C GLN A 24 45.13 -41.24 -6.51
N GLN A 25 44.36 -41.30 -7.60
CA GLN A 25 43.00 -40.73 -7.61
C GLN A 25 41.82 -41.71 -7.39
N THR A 26 42.03 -42.99 -7.07
CA THR A 26 40.92 -43.95 -7.02
C THR A 26 40.41 -44.36 -5.63
N VAL A 27 41.09 -44.00 -4.52
CA VAL A 27 40.66 -44.48 -3.19
C VAL A 27 39.96 -43.42 -2.31
N GLN A 28 40.10 -42.11 -2.59
CA GLN A 28 39.50 -41.08 -1.72
C GLN A 28 38.12 -40.54 -2.15
N LYS A 29 37.53 -41.02 -3.25
CA LYS A 29 36.24 -40.48 -3.75
C LYS A 29 34.98 -41.05 -3.10
N LYS A 30 35.07 -42.01 -2.16
CA LYS A 30 33.88 -42.63 -1.53
C LYS A 30 33.56 -42.17 -0.10
N ALA A 31 34.37 -41.32 0.52
CA ALA A 31 34.19 -40.93 1.92
C ALA A 31 33.60 -39.52 2.16
N GLN A 32 33.34 -38.72 1.11
CA GLN A 32 32.89 -37.33 1.26
C GLN A 32 31.61 -36.99 0.47
N GLN A 33 30.59 -37.86 0.50
CA GLN A 33 29.24 -37.48 0.07
C GLN A 33 28.18 -37.92 1.08
N LYS A 34 28.41 -37.58 2.35
CA LYS A 34 27.33 -37.39 3.33
C LYS A 34 27.45 -36.00 3.95
N LYS A 35 27.59 -34.97 3.11
CA LYS A 35 27.25 -33.61 3.53
C LYS A 35 25.73 -33.58 3.63
N ALA A 36 25.25 -33.74 4.86
CA ALA A 36 23.86 -33.53 5.22
C ALA A 36 23.39 -32.22 4.59
N TYR A 37 22.49 -32.32 3.61
CA TYR A 37 21.76 -31.20 3.06
C TYR A 37 20.98 -30.60 4.23
N LYS A 38 21.54 -29.59 4.89
CA LYS A 38 20.82 -28.77 5.86
C LYS A 38 19.63 -28.20 5.09
N LYS A 39 18.43 -28.73 5.34
CA LYS A 39 17.18 -28.17 4.83
C LYS A 39 17.19 -26.68 5.16
N SER A 40 17.23 -25.85 4.12
CA SER A 40 17.06 -24.41 4.26
C SER A 40 15.79 -24.16 5.07
N PRO A 41 15.81 -23.27 6.08
CA PRO A 41 14.62 -22.98 6.88
C PRO A 41 13.50 -22.53 5.96
N LYS A 42 12.40 -23.28 5.98
CA LYS A 42 11.20 -23.03 5.18
C LYS A 42 10.65 -21.67 5.61
N GLN A 43 10.81 -20.63 4.79
CA GLN A 43 10.25 -19.31 5.09
C GLN A 43 8.75 -19.45 5.35
N ALA A 44 8.30 -19.02 6.53
CA ALA A 44 6.90 -19.04 6.89
C ALA A 44 6.13 -18.14 5.91
N ARG A 45 5.05 -18.66 5.31
CA ARG A 45 4.18 -17.87 4.44
C ARG A 45 3.58 -16.71 5.24
N PRO A 46 3.44 -15.52 4.65
CA PRO A 46 2.84 -14.39 5.34
C PRO A 46 1.38 -14.71 5.69
N ARG A 47 0.95 -14.34 6.90
CA ARG A 47 -0.45 -14.46 7.32
C ARG A 47 -1.24 -13.31 6.69
N ILE A 48 -2.19 -13.64 5.84
CA ILE A 48 -3.09 -12.67 5.19
C ILE A 48 -4.45 -12.71 5.91
N GLU A 49 -4.94 -11.54 6.29
CA GLU A 49 -6.27 -11.35 6.90
C GLU A 49 -6.99 -10.24 6.12
N ARG A 50 -8.29 -10.41 5.87
CA ARG A 50 -9.11 -9.43 5.15
C ARG A 50 -10.24 -8.97 6.05
N LEU A 51 -10.37 -7.67 6.21
CA LEU A 51 -11.46 -7.01 6.92
C LEU A 51 -12.31 -6.27 5.90
N ALA A 52 -13.62 -6.34 6.03
CA ALA A 52 -14.53 -5.58 5.20
C ALA A 52 -15.74 -5.12 6.01
N CYS A 53 -16.26 -3.94 5.67
CA CYS A 53 -17.50 -3.45 6.25
C CYS A 53 -18.30 -2.62 5.23
N ARG A 54 -19.59 -2.45 5.51
CA ARG A 54 -20.52 -1.61 4.74
C ARG A 54 -21.41 -0.81 5.69
N LEU A 55 -21.69 0.43 5.32
CA LEU A 55 -22.57 1.36 6.03
C LEU A 55 -23.55 2.00 5.05
N GLY A 56 -24.76 2.31 5.49
CA GLY A 56 -25.75 3.05 4.70
C GLY A 56 -26.60 2.21 3.74
N THR A 57 -27.30 2.89 2.83
CA THR A 57 -28.30 2.34 1.91
C THR A 57 -27.76 2.23 0.47
N GLU A 58 -28.56 1.79 -0.49
CA GLU A 58 -28.10 1.62 -1.88
C GLU A 58 -27.54 2.91 -2.51
N ASP A 59 -28.14 4.05 -2.19
CA ASP A 59 -27.82 5.34 -2.82
C ASP A 59 -26.98 6.28 -1.95
N GLN A 60 -26.81 5.90 -0.68
CA GLN A 60 -25.96 6.59 0.26
C GLN A 60 -25.22 5.56 1.12
N HIS A 61 -24.03 5.13 0.71
CA HIS A 61 -23.24 4.15 1.45
C HIS A 61 -21.75 4.37 1.39
N ALA A 62 -21.05 3.75 2.34
CA ALA A 62 -19.62 3.51 2.31
C ALA A 62 -19.33 2.00 2.40
N ARG A 63 -18.27 1.57 1.72
CA ARG A 63 -17.70 0.22 1.75
C ARG A 63 -16.21 0.33 1.95
N ILE A 64 -15.69 -0.50 2.83
CA ILE A 64 -14.29 -0.44 3.22
C ILE A 64 -13.74 -1.85 3.20
N ALA A 65 -12.55 -2.02 2.64
CA ALA A 65 -11.81 -3.26 2.66
C ALA A 65 -10.36 -2.99 3.06
N VAL A 66 -9.84 -3.82 3.97
CA VAL A 66 -8.47 -3.74 4.46
C VAL A 66 -7.85 -5.12 4.36
N GLU A 67 -6.72 -5.23 3.66
CA GLU A 67 -5.89 -6.42 3.70
C GLU A 67 -4.75 -6.21 4.67
N LEU A 68 -4.60 -7.14 5.61
CA LEU A 68 -3.54 -7.16 6.59
C LEU A 68 -2.54 -8.25 6.22
N ARG A 69 -1.26 -7.91 6.21
CA ARG A 69 -0.15 -8.86 6.08
C ARG A 69 0.64 -8.88 7.38
N ASN A 70 0.67 -10.04 8.05
CA ASN A 70 1.29 -10.20 9.37
C ASN A 70 0.79 -9.17 10.39
N GLY A 71 -0.51 -8.85 10.34
CA GLY A 71 -1.17 -7.91 11.26
C GLY A 71 -0.98 -6.42 10.94
N LYS A 72 -0.19 -6.07 9.93
CA LYS A 72 -0.04 -4.70 9.43
C LYS A 72 -0.92 -4.47 8.20
N VAL A 73 -1.46 -3.26 8.04
CA VAL A 73 -2.20 -2.88 6.83
C VAL A 73 -1.26 -2.95 5.63
N ASN A 74 -1.62 -3.77 4.64
CA ASN A 74 -0.93 -3.91 3.36
C ASN A 74 -1.69 -3.20 2.23
N ARG A 75 -3.02 -3.27 2.24
CA ARG A 75 -3.90 -2.63 1.25
C ARG A 75 -5.10 -2.02 1.96
N PHE A 76 -5.50 -0.84 1.52
CA PHE A 76 -6.69 -0.12 1.98
C PHE A 76 -7.53 0.28 0.77
N ALA A 77 -8.82 -0.04 0.81
CA ALA A 77 -9.77 0.38 -0.20
C ALA A 77 -11.00 1.00 0.48
N TYR A 78 -11.39 2.17 0.00
CA TYR A 78 -12.57 2.92 0.38
C TYR A 78 -13.41 3.20 -0.86
N TYR A 79 -14.69 2.89 -0.78
CA TYR A 79 -15.67 3.27 -1.78
C TYR A 79 -16.84 3.92 -1.07
N SER A 80 -17.31 5.05 -1.57
CA SER A 80 -18.59 5.62 -1.15
C SER A 80 -19.41 6.06 -2.33
N LYS A 81 -20.72 6.01 -2.14
CA LYS A 81 -21.73 6.47 -3.08
C LYS A 81 -22.65 7.39 -2.31
N TRP A 82 -22.83 8.59 -2.83
CA TRP A 82 -23.89 9.52 -2.47
C TRP A 82 -24.43 10.04 -3.78
N LYS A 83 -25.52 9.45 -4.29
CA LYS A 83 -26.01 9.77 -5.64
C LYS A 83 -26.12 11.29 -5.87
N PRO A 84 -25.67 11.78 -7.04
CA PRO A 84 -25.12 11.03 -8.18
C PRO A 84 -23.61 10.73 -8.08
N ARG A 85 -22.96 11.08 -6.97
CA ARG A 85 -21.51 11.04 -6.80
C ARG A 85 -21.01 9.72 -6.23
N THR A 86 -19.77 9.40 -6.57
CA THR A 86 -19.03 8.27 -6.01
C THR A 86 -17.61 8.70 -5.71
N CYS A 87 -17.07 8.25 -4.58
CA CYS A 87 -15.65 8.36 -4.28
C CYS A 87 -15.04 6.97 -4.22
N SER A 88 -13.86 6.79 -4.79
CA SER A 88 -13.10 5.56 -4.70
C SER A 88 -11.63 5.89 -4.43
N MET A 89 -11.08 5.32 -3.36
CA MET A 89 -9.67 5.42 -3.03
C MET A 89 -9.14 4.03 -2.75
N GLU A 90 -8.04 3.69 -3.39
CA GLU A 90 -7.35 2.44 -3.18
C GLU A 90 -5.85 2.70 -3.13
N VAL A 91 -5.20 2.18 -2.09
CA VAL A 91 -3.75 2.25 -1.94
C VAL A 91 -3.21 0.93 -1.41
N GLU A 92 -2.04 0.57 -1.91
CA GLU A 92 -1.35 -0.65 -1.54
C GLU A 92 0.14 -0.37 -1.28
N ARG A 93 0.72 -1.06 -0.31
CA ARG A 93 2.15 -0.96 -0.04
C ARG A 93 2.96 -1.37 -1.27
N GLY A 94 3.84 -0.48 -1.70
CA GLY A 94 4.69 -0.70 -2.87
C GLY A 94 4.04 -0.36 -4.19
N ASP A 95 2.84 0.25 -4.18
CA ASP A 95 2.32 0.93 -5.36
C ASP A 95 3.14 2.18 -5.71
N ALA A 96 2.88 2.75 -6.88
CA ALA A 96 3.57 3.94 -7.36
C ALA A 96 3.00 5.27 -6.81
N TYR A 97 1.89 5.20 -6.07
CA TYR A 97 1.06 6.38 -5.76
C TYR A 97 0.99 6.70 -4.26
N SER A 98 1.62 5.88 -3.42
CA SER A 98 1.62 6.04 -1.97
C SER A 98 2.95 5.65 -1.35
N THR A 99 3.33 6.37 -0.30
CA THR A 99 4.47 6.03 0.56
C THR A 99 3.98 5.74 1.96
N TRP A 100 4.58 4.74 2.60
CA TRP A 100 4.11 4.20 3.87
C TRP A 100 5.24 4.24 4.89
N GLN A 101 5.00 4.88 6.03
CA GLN A 101 5.97 4.99 7.12
C GLN A 101 5.37 4.42 8.41
N ASP A 102 5.99 3.36 8.92
CA ASP A 102 5.55 2.72 10.17
C ASP A 102 6.28 3.33 11.37
N THR A 103 5.53 3.70 12.41
CA THR A 103 6.07 4.18 13.69
C THR A 103 5.28 3.55 14.84
N GLY A 104 5.81 2.46 15.41
CA GLY A 104 5.15 1.73 16.49
C GLY A 104 3.78 1.18 16.09
N LYS A 105 2.71 1.74 16.65
CA LYS A 105 1.31 1.38 16.35
C LYS A 105 0.68 2.25 15.28
N THR A 106 1.37 3.26 14.79
CA THR A 106 0.85 4.15 13.77
C THR A 106 1.55 3.91 12.43
N THR A 107 0.82 4.08 11.35
CA THR A 107 1.37 4.13 10.00
C THR A 107 0.90 5.42 9.34
N VAL A 108 1.83 6.19 8.79
CA VAL A 108 1.50 7.35 7.94
C VAL A 108 1.51 6.90 6.49
N VAL A 109 0.44 7.19 5.77
CA VAL A 109 0.32 6.96 4.33
C VAL A 109 0.24 8.31 3.64
N THR A 110 1.29 8.66 2.91
CA THR A 110 1.36 9.90 2.13
C THR A 110 1.05 9.59 0.68
N LEU A 111 0.08 10.28 0.11
CA LEU A 111 -0.31 10.14 -1.29
C LEU A 111 0.57 11.04 -2.16
N PHE A 112 0.86 10.59 -3.38
CA PHE A 112 1.68 11.35 -4.32
C PHE A 112 1.00 12.65 -4.78
N GLU A 113 1.76 13.59 -5.38
CA GLU A 113 1.22 14.84 -5.95
C GLU A 113 0.42 15.73 -4.97
N ASP A 114 0.81 15.76 -3.69
CA ASP A 114 0.13 16.56 -2.66
C ASP A 114 -1.38 16.24 -2.55
N ASN A 115 -1.77 15.01 -2.89
CA ASN A 115 -3.14 14.51 -2.80
C ASN A 115 -3.57 14.19 -1.35
N GLY A 116 -2.76 14.59 -0.37
CA GLY A 116 -3.02 14.47 1.06
C GLY A 116 -2.33 13.28 1.72
N ALA A 117 -2.67 13.05 2.98
CA ALA A 117 -2.16 11.93 3.76
C ALA A 117 -3.20 11.41 4.73
N PHE A 118 -3.05 10.16 5.13
CA PHE A 118 -3.86 9.61 6.22
C PHE A 118 -3.01 8.81 7.19
N LEU A 119 -3.41 8.87 8.46
CA LEU A 119 -2.79 8.13 9.55
C LEU A 119 -3.63 6.90 9.85
N ILE A 120 -2.96 5.77 10.05
CA ILE A 120 -3.57 4.52 10.51
C ILE A 120 -3.10 4.29 11.94
N ASP A 121 -4.02 4.25 12.90
CA ASP A 121 -3.77 3.80 14.27
C ASP A 121 -4.19 2.33 14.43
N HIS A 122 -3.23 1.49 14.82
CA HIS A 122 -3.37 0.04 14.89
C HIS A 122 -3.70 -0.39 16.32
N GLY A 123 -4.92 -0.86 16.51
CA GLY A 123 -5.36 -1.53 17.73
C GLY A 123 -5.35 -3.06 17.60
N ARG A 124 -5.50 -3.74 18.73
CA ARG A 124 -5.63 -5.22 18.75
C ARG A 124 -6.83 -5.71 17.94
N ASN A 125 -7.95 -5.02 18.03
CA ASN A 125 -9.23 -5.41 17.42
C ASN A 125 -9.82 -4.33 16.50
N ARG A 126 -9.09 -3.24 16.23
CA ARG A 126 -9.56 -2.13 15.41
C ARG A 126 -8.42 -1.51 14.61
N TYR A 127 -8.75 -0.96 13.46
CA TYR A 127 -7.87 -0.09 12.68
C TYR A 127 -8.60 1.22 12.44
N HIS A 128 -8.00 2.32 12.89
CA HIS A 128 -8.58 3.64 12.82
C HIS A 128 -7.80 4.48 11.82
N PHE A 129 -8.47 4.94 10.78
CA PHE A 129 -7.93 5.73 9.68
C PHE A 129 -8.36 7.17 9.88
N ILE A 130 -7.41 8.10 9.84
CA ILE A 130 -7.63 9.53 10.00
C ILE A 130 -7.17 10.20 8.71
N PHE A 131 -8.13 10.68 7.92
CA PHE A 131 -7.88 11.37 6.66
C PHE A 131 -7.61 12.85 6.93
N ARG A 132 -6.55 13.38 6.32
CA ARG A 132 -6.18 14.79 6.41
C ARG A 132 -5.95 15.33 5.01
N GLU A 133 -6.83 16.25 4.63
CA GLU A 133 -6.70 17.03 3.40
C GLU A 133 -6.55 16.19 2.13
N ILE A 134 -7.23 15.05 2.06
CA ILE A 134 -7.19 14.17 0.89
C ILE A 134 -7.89 14.87 -0.27
N ASP A 135 -7.25 14.95 -1.43
CA ASP A 135 -7.83 15.64 -2.59
C ASP A 135 -9.12 14.96 -3.08
N ARG A 136 -10.25 15.68 -3.05
CA ARG A 136 -11.52 15.15 -3.56
C ARG A 136 -11.49 15.05 -5.08
N MET A 137 -10.72 15.87 -5.79
CA MET A 137 -10.77 15.84 -7.25
C MET A 137 -10.27 14.50 -7.76
N ARG A 138 -9.10 14.07 -7.24
CA ARG A 138 -8.49 12.79 -7.59
C ARG A 138 -9.38 11.57 -7.31
N TYR A 139 -10.07 11.54 -6.17
CA TYR A 139 -10.76 10.33 -5.70
C TYR A 139 -12.29 10.35 -5.84
N CYS A 140 -12.88 11.54 -5.93
CA CYS A 140 -14.34 11.77 -5.96
C CYS A 140 -14.81 12.53 -7.21
N GLY A 141 -13.90 13.10 -8.02
CA GLY A 141 -14.27 13.92 -9.17
C GLY A 141 -15.03 15.20 -8.79
N MET A 142 -14.69 15.78 -7.63
CA MET A 142 -15.26 17.05 -7.14
C MET A 142 -14.22 17.85 -6.38
N GLU A 143 -14.35 19.17 -6.37
CA GLU A 143 -13.40 20.04 -5.69
C GLU A 143 -13.47 19.89 -4.16
N GLY A 144 -12.42 20.36 -3.49
CA GLY A 144 -12.30 20.36 -2.04
C GLY A 144 -11.43 19.22 -1.50
N LYS A 145 -11.41 19.11 -0.17
CA LYS A 145 -10.61 18.13 0.55
C LYS A 145 -11.49 17.24 1.43
N VAL A 146 -11.07 15.99 1.63
CA VAL A 146 -11.69 15.08 2.60
C VAL A 146 -10.86 15.09 3.88
N SER A 147 -11.51 15.44 4.97
CA SER A 147 -11.01 15.29 6.34
C SER A 147 -12.04 14.49 7.12
N GLY A 148 -11.58 13.53 7.93
CA GLY A 148 -12.51 12.67 8.65
C GLY A 148 -11.83 11.42 9.21
N SER A 149 -12.64 10.51 9.72
CA SER A 149 -12.16 9.28 10.32
C SER A 149 -12.98 8.07 9.90
N LEU A 150 -12.34 6.91 9.93
CA LEU A 150 -12.95 5.63 9.65
C LEU A 150 -12.39 4.61 10.63
N THR A 151 -13.25 3.79 11.21
CA THR A 151 -12.82 2.67 12.05
C THR A 151 -13.40 1.36 11.56
N ILE A 152 -12.53 0.40 11.26
CA ILE A 152 -12.93 -1.00 11.00
C ILE A 152 -12.53 -1.89 12.18
N PHE A 153 -13.40 -2.84 12.52
CA PHE A 153 -13.19 -3.75 13.63
C PHE A 153 -12.98 -5.18 13.12
N ARG A 154 -12.11 -5.92 13.79
CA ARG A 154 -11.97 -7.36 13.54
C ARG A 154 -13.25 -8.09 13.91
N GLY A 155 -13.72 -8.98 13.04
CA GLY A 155 -14.88 -9.83 13.29
C GLY A 155 -16.23 -9.11 13.32
N ARG A 156 -16.30 -7.84 12.90
CA ARG A 156 -17.57 -7.11 12.79
C ARG A 156 -17.79 -6.62 11.37
N PRO A 157 -19.01 -6.76 10.81
CA PRO A 157 -19.32 -6.28 9.47
C PRO A 157 -19.65 -4.77 9.44
N GLN A 158 -19.84 -4.12 10.59
CA GLN A 158 -20.06 -2.69 10.70
C GLN A 158 -18.75 -1.94 11.00
N CYS A 159 -18.69 -0.69 10.54
CA CYS A 159 -17.61 0.25 10.81
C CYS A 159 -18.17 1.59 11.32
N LEU A 160 -17.27 2.47 11.72
CA LEU A 160 -17.62 3.85 12.05
C LEU A 160 -17.03 4.76 10.98
N LEU A 161 -17.78 5.79 10.58
CA LEU A 161 -17.38 6.77 9.59
C LEU A 161 -17.83 8.15 10.07
N GLU A 162 -16.91 9.11 10.10
CA GLU A 162 -17.13 10.48 10.59
C GLU A 162 -16.43 11.46 9.64
N GLY A 163 -17.06 12.58 9.25
CA GLY A 163 -16.45 13.62 8.39
C GLY A 163 -16.26 13.27 6.91
N VAL A 164 -16.09 11.99 6.55
CA VAL A 164 -15.72 11.58 5.17
C VAL A 164 -16.87 11.76 4.17
N MET A 165 -18.12 11.62 4.61
CA MET A 165 -19.32 11.69 3.77
C MET A 165 -20.14 12.97 3.96
N GLU A 166 -19.58 14.02 4.56
CA GLU A 166 -20.35 15.24 4.80
C GLU A 166 -20.68 15.96 3.48
N LYS A 167 -21.91 16.50 3.41
CA LYS A 167 -22.34 17.35 2.32
C LYS A 167 -21.43 18.59 2.34
N GLY A 168 -20.58 18.74 1.34
CA GLY A 168 -19.87 20.01 1.15
C GLY A 168 -20.89 21.13 0.94
N GLU A 169 -20.53 22.35 1.34
CA GLU A 169 -21.41 23.53 1.24
C GLU A 169 -21.79 23.86 -0.22
N ASP A 170 -21.06 23.33 -1.20
CA ASP A 170 -21.24 23.61 -2.64
C ASP A 170 -22.17 22.63 -3.39
N MET A 171 -22.94 21.80 -2.69
CA MET A 171 -23.87 20.90 -3.38
C MET A 171 -25.13 21.65 -3.82
N ILE A 172 -25.17 22.03 -5.10
CA ILE A 172 -26.39 22.45 -5.80
C ILE A 172 -27.44 21.33 -5.64
N GLU A 173 -28.56 21.60 -4.96
CA GLU A 173 -29.71 20.69 -4.91
C GLU A 173 -30.32 20.58 -6.32
N ILE A 174 -29.96 19.53 -7.07
CA ILE A 174 -30.51 19.27 -8.41
C ILE A 174 -31.97 18.77 -8.34
N ASP A 175 -32.41 18.27 -7.18
CA ASP A 175 -33.72 17.63 -7.01
C ASP A 175 -34.82 18.54 -6.44
N LYS A 176 -34.60 19.85 -6.29
CA LYS A 176 -35.71 20.74 -5.92
C LYS A 176 -36.44 21.17 -7.19
N PRO A 177 -37.65 20.67 -7.48
CA PRO A 177 -38.44 21.21 -8.59
C PRO A 177 -38.62 22.70 -8.33
N ARG A 178 -38.23 23.51 -9.32
CA ARG A 178 -38.49 24.95 -9.36
C ARG A 178 -39.99 25.14 -9.18
N SER A 179 -40.43 25.48 -7.97
CA SER A 179 -41.78 25.99 -7.76
C SER A 179 -41.84 27.27 -8.57
N GLN A 180 -42.52 27.22 -9.72
CA GLN A 180 -42.75 28.37 -10.56
C GLN A 180 -43.65 29.31 -9.76
N THR A 181 -43.06 30.40 -9.25
CA THR A 181 -43.81 31.53 -8.73
C THR A 181 -44.59 32.13 -9.89
N SER A 182 -45.87 31.76 -10.02
CA SER A 182 -46.83 32.43 -10.89
C SER A 182 -47.14 33.80 -10.28
N THR A 183 -46.40 34.84 -10.68
CA THR A 183 -46.84 36.22 -10.50
C THR A 183 -48.04 36.45 -11.41
N SER A 184 -49.23 36.48 -10.81
CA SER A 184 -50.44 37.01 -11.42
C SER A 184 -50.72 38.36 -10.76
N LYS A 185 -50.59 39.44 -11.54
CA LYS A 185 -51.32 40.70 -11.39
C LYS A 185 -51.45 41.32 -12.77
#